data_AF-A0A316GDB8-F1
#
_entry.id   AF-A0A316GDB8-F1
#
_cell.length_a   1.000
_cell.length_b   1.000
_cell.length_c   1.000
_cell.angle_alpha   90.00
_cell.angle_beta   90.00
_cell.angle_gamma   90.00
#
_symmetry.space_group_name_H-M   'P 1'
#
loop_
_entity.id
_entity.type
_entity.pdbx_description
1 polymer ?
#
loop_
_entity_poly.entity_id
_entity_poly.type
_entity_poly.pdbx_seq_one_letter_code
_entity_poly.pdbx_strand_id
1 'polypeptide(L)'
;MDTVNLDTCDREPIHLIGKVQPHGALIALNASSFVAEYASVNTGEFVGSPPEAILGKNIAQLIGEENTSQLPDFPLEPSMPDLLKPWFFSFDGRDGTPIKVECLPHRNRDHIILEFLEPEPGPAPVWEDEYLRRGFISELIKPDALHELADASARIIRDVTGFDRVMIYRFAEDKHGEVIAESTSRVLSD
;
A
#
# COMPACT_ATOMS: atom_id res chain seq x y z
N MET A 1 -16.56 30.02 10.89
CA MET A 1 -16.76 28.62 10.47
C MET A 1 -17.06 28.68 9.00
N ASP A 2 -16.06 28.41 8.17
CA ASP A 2 -16.25 28.41 6.73
C ASP A 2 -17.14 27.23 6.34
N THR A 3 -18.21 27.53 5.62
CA THR A 3 -19.17 26.55 5.13
C THR A 3 -18.50 25.68 4.08
N VAL A 4 -18.45 24.37 4.31
CA VAL A 4 -17.95 23.39 3.34
C VAL A 4 -18.78 23.49 2.06
N ASN A 5 -18.13 23.87 0.95
CA ASN A 5 -18.70 23.88 -0.40
C ASN A 5 -17.74 23.11 -1.34
N LEU A 6 -18.19 22.70 -2.52
CA LEU A 6 -17.43 21.90 -3.50
C LEU A 6 -16.07 22.54 -3.85
N ASP A 7 -16.01 23.87 -3.92
CA ASP A 7 -14.76 24.64 -4.14
C ASP A 7 -13.72 24.48 -3.00
N THR A 8 -14.17 24.12 -1.80
CA THR A 8 -13.31 23.86 -0.63
C THR A 8 -12.84 22.40 -0.61
N CYS A 9 -13.66 21.46 -1.08
CA CYS A 9 -13.31 20.04 -1.21
C CYS A 9 -12.20 19.81 -2.26
N ASP A 10 -12.28 20.48 -3.41
CA ASP A 10 -11.31 20.32 -4.50
C ASP A 10 -9.90 20.87 -4.19
N ARG A 11 -9.79 21.67 -3.12
CA ARG A 11 -8.54 22.32 -2.71
C ARG A 11 -7.93 21.73 -1.45
N GLU A 12 -8.57 20.73 -0.86
CA GLU A 12 -8.03 20.06 0.32
C GLU A 12 -6.72 19.37 -0.05
N PRO A 13 -5.58 19.72 0.59
CA PRO A 13 -4.30 19.11 0.28
C PRO A 13 -4.22 17.73 0.95
N ILE A 14 -5.01 16.78 0.46
CA ILE A 14 -5.07 15.40 0.98
C ILE A 14 -3.72 14.67 0.91
N HIS A 15 -2.78 15.15 0.10
CA HIS A 15 -1.42 14.65 0.01
C HIS A 15 -0.46 15.23 1.08
N LEU A 16 -0.91 16.21 1.87
CA LEU A 16 -0.13 16.89 2.93
C LEU A 16 -0.74 16.68 4.33
N ILE A 17 -1.53 15.62 4.53
CA ILE A 17 -2.17 15.31 5.82
C ILE A 17 -1.15 15.22 6.97
N GLY A 18 0.09 14.83 6.66
CA GLY A 18 1.17 14.72 7.65
C GLY A 18 0.93 13.62 8.69
N LYS A 19 0.06 12.66 8.37
CA LYS A 19 -0.25 11.49 9.20
C LYS A 19 -0.24 10.23 8.34
N VAL A 20 0.08 9.11 8.98
CA VAL A 20 -0.03 7.77 8.42
C VAL A 20 -1.18 7.03 9.10
N GLN A 21 -1.65 5.95 8.47
CA GLN A 21 -2.60 5.05 9.12
C GLN A 21 -1.88 4.28 10.24
N PRO A 22 -2.54 4.00 11.39
CA PRO A 22 -1.85 3.47 12.58
C PRO A 22 -1.43 2.00 12.46
N HIS A 23 -1.90 1.28 11.44
CA HIS A 23 -1.58 -0.14 11.21
C HIS A 23 -0.20 -0.36 10.55
N GLY A 24 0.55 0.70 10.29
CA GLY A 24 1.91 0.65 9.77
C GLY A 24 2.72 1.87 10.21
N ALA A 25 4.03 1.80 10.03
CA ALA A 25 4.94 2.93 10.25
C ALA A 25 5.60 3.37 8.95
N LEU A 26 6.05 4.63 8.90
CA LEU A 26 6.72 5.20 7.73
C LEU A 26 8.05 5.81 8.13
N ILE A 27 9.09 5.53 7.34
CA ILE A 27 10.37 6.23 7.39
C ILE A 27 10.71 6.71 5.97
N ALA A 28 10.97 8.01 5.80
CA ALA A 28 11.44 8.55 4.53
C ALA A 28 12.92 8.90 4.62
N LEU A 29 13.70 8.31 3.72
CA LEU A 29 15.15 8.44 3.63
C LEU A 29 15.51 9.39 2.51
N ASN A 30 16.55 10.20 2.69
CA ASN A 30 17.23 10.82 1.57
C ASN A 30 17.74 9.73 0.60
N ALA A 31 17.34 9.80 -0.67
CA ALA A 31 17.62 8.73 -1.63
C ALA A 31 19.12 8.54 -1.94
N SER A 32 19.96 9.54 -1.69
CA SER A 32 21.41 9.45 -1.95
C SER A 32 22.23 9.06 -0.71
N SER A 33 21.83 9.51 0.48
CA SER A 33 22.59 9.28 1.71
C SER A 33 22.00 8.23 2.65
N PHE A 34 20.77 7.78 2.38
CA PHE A 34 19.97 6.91 3.24
C PHE A 34 19.79 7.41 4.68
N VAL A 35 19.92 8.72 4.87
CA VAL A 35 19.61 9.38 6.15
C VAL A 35 18.10 9.54 6.28
N ALA A 36 17.55 9.13 7.42
CA ALA A 36 16.13 9.30 7.73
C ALA A 36 15.81 10.78 7.98
N GLU A 37 15.01 11.38 7.10
CA GLU A 37 14.54 12.76 7.20
C GLU A 37 13.15 12.85 7.82
N TYR A 38 12.34 11.80 7.69
CA TYR A 38 11.01 11.69 8.30
C TYR A 38 10.81 10.32 8.93
N ALA A 39 10.05 10.29 10.02
CA ALA A 39 9.63 9.08 10.72
C ALA A 39 8.23 9.31 11.33
N SER A 40 7.32 8.36 11.16
CA SER A 40 5.99 8.41 11.79
C SER A 40 6.09 8.21 13.30
N VAL A 41 5.17 8.79 14.07
CA VAL A 41 5.22 8.74 15.55
C VAL A 41 5.19 7.32 16.14
N ASN A 42 4.66 6.35 15.39
CA ASN A 42 4.48 4.96 15.81
C ASN A 42 5.61 4.02 15.37
N THR A 43 6.77 4.51 14.90
CA THR A 43 7.90 3.61 14.52
C THR A 43 8.35 2.69 15.65
N GLY A 44 8.18 3.09 16.91
CA GLY A 44 8.49 2.24 18.07
C GLY A 44 7.74 0.91 18.06
N GLU A 45 6.52 0.88 17.55
CA GLU A 45 5.64 -0.29 17.52
C GLU A 45 6.04 -1.29 16.43
N PHE A 46 6.52 -0.79 15.28
CA PHE A 46 6.80 -1.62 14.09
C PHE A 46 8.28 -1.96 13.91
N VAL A 47 9.19 -1.06 14.29
CA VAL A 47 10.64 -1.22 14.09
C VAL A 47 11.43 -1.13 15.40
N GLY A 48 10.76 -1.15 16.55
CA GLY A 48 11.39 -1.19 17.87
C GLY A 48 12.21 0.06 18.24
N SER A 49 12.09 1.15 17.47
CA SER A 49 12.80 2.40 17.70
C SER A 49 11.88 3.61 17.54
N PRO A 50 11.84 4.53 18.52
CA PRO A 50 11.03 5.75 18.41
C PRO A 50 11.64 6.72 17.39
N PRO A 51 10.88 7.71 16.87
CA PRO A 51 11.35 8.63 15.83
C PRO A 51 12.66 9.35 16.19
N GLU A 52 12.81 9.77 17.45
CA GLU A 52 14.00 10.49 17.94
C GLU A 52 15.27 9.63 17.88
N ALA A 53 15.10 8.31 17.89
CA ALA A 53 16.18 7.35 17.73
C ALA A 53 16.59 7.14 16.27
N ILE A 54 15.75 7.52 15.30
CA ILE A 54 15.88 7.23 13.87
C ILE A 54 16.28 8.50 13.08
N LEU A 55 15.63 9.63 13.36
CA LEU A 55 15.79 10.87 12.61
C LEU A 55 17.24 11.36 12.58
N GLY A 56 17.68 11.77 11.39
CA GLY A 56 19.03 12.27 11.14
C GLY A 56 20.12 11.20 11.10
N LYS A 57 19.76 9.92 11.18
CA LYS A 57 20.71 8.80 11.11
C LYS A 57 20.57 8.04 9.80
N ASN A 58 21.65 7.41 9.38
CA ASN A 58 21.61 6.46 8.28
C ASN A 58 20.80 5.22 8.69
N ILE A 59 19.95 4.74 7.78
CA ILE A 59 19.05 3.60 8.04
C ILE A 59 19.79 2.31 8.43
N ALA A 60 21.07 2.16 8.03
CA ALA A 60 21.91 1.04 8.45
C ALA A 60 22.07 0.92 9.97
N GLN A 61 21.92 2.02 10.72
CA GLN A 61 21.94 1.99 12.18
C GLN A 61 20.67 1.38 12.79
N LEU A 62 19.59 1.26 12.01
CA LEU A 62 18.34 0.64 12.41
C LEU A 62 18.25 -0.79 11.88
N ILE A 63 18.38 -0.98 10.57
CA ILE A 63 18.13 -2.28 9.91
C ILE A 63 19.41 -3.07 9.61
N GLY A 64 20.59 -2.53 9.93
CA GLY A 64 21.88 -3.14 9.63
C GLY A 64 22.37 -2.86 8.20
N GLU A 65 23.68 -3.01 8.01
CA GLU A 65 24.37 -2.78 6.73
C GLU A 65 23.92 -3.77 5.65
N GLU A 66 23.71 -5.05 6.02
CA GLU A 66 23.29 -6.10 5.08
C GLU A 66 21.94 -5.78 4.44
N ASN A 67 20.92 -5.44 5.23
CA ASN A 67 19.62 -5.04 4.70
C ASN A 67 19.72 -3.73 3.91
N THR A 68 20.46 -2.75 4.43
CA THR A 68 20.62 -1.44 3.76
C THR A 68 21.28 -1.58 2.37
N SER A 69 22.23 -2.52 2.22
CA SER A 69 22.91 -2.76 0.95
C SER A 69 22.00 -3.30 -0.15
N GLN A 70 20.85 -3.87 0.20
CA GLN A 70 19.86 -4.41 -0.74
C GLN A 70 18.91 -3.32 -1.27
N LEU A 71 18.76 -2.19 -0.55
CA LEU A 71 17.84 -1.09 -0.94
C LEU A 71 17.97 -0.64 -2.41
N PRO A 72 19.19 -0.45 -2.97
CA PRO A 72 19.36 -0.03 -4.36
C PRO A 72 18.82 -1.04 -5.40
N ASP A 73 18.68 -2.31 -5.03
CA ASP A 73 18.29 -3.38 -5.95
C ASP A 73 16.75 -3.51 -6.07
N PHE A 74 16.00 -2.82 -5.21
CA PHE A 74 14.54 -2.84 -5.28
C PHE A 74 14.02 -2.01 -6.45
N PRO A 75 12.96 -2.47 -7.15
CA PRO A 75 12.21 -1.63 -8.06
C PRO A 75 11.41 -0.60 -7.27
N LEU A 76 12.03 0.54 -6.96
CA LEU A 76 11.44 1.59 -6.12
C LEU A 76 10.37 2.41 -6.85
N GLU A 77 10.31 2.34 -8.18
CA GLU A 77 9.26 2.97 -8.97
C GLU A 77 8.23 1.92 -9.40
N PRO A 78 6.93 2.15 -9.17
CA PRO A 78 5.90 1.26 -9.70
C PRO A 78 5.89 1.37 -11.23
N SER A 79 6.05 0.25 -11.92
CA SER A 79 5.98 0.17 -13.38
C SER A 79 4.87 -0.77 -13.78
N MET A 80 3.87 -0.34 -14.56
CA MET A 80 2.83 -1.25 -15.05
C MET A 80 3.47 -2.37 -15.91
N PRO A 81 3.21 -3.68 -15.64
CA PRO A 81 2.20 -4.26 -14.74
C PRO A 81 2.70 -4.63 -13.33
N ASP A 82 3.95 -4.37 -13.01
CA ASP A 82 4.60 -4.73 -11.75
C ASP A 82 4.16 -3.82 -10.59
N LEU A 83 3.65 -4.45 -9.53
CA LEU A 83 3.33 -3.80 -8.27
C LEU A 83 4.61 -3.61 -7.42
N LEU A 84 4.54 -2.72 -6.43
CA LEU A 84 5.55 -2.65 -5.38
C LEU A 84 5.70 -4.03 -4.73
N LYS A 85 6.93 -4.50 -4.61
CA LYS A 85 7.22 -5.82 -4.04
C LYS A 85 7.43 -5.69 -2.53
N PRO A 86 6.74 -6.50 -1.72
CA PRO A 86 7.03 -6.56 -0.29
C PRO A 86 8.45 -7.08 -0.08
N TRP A 87 9.17 -6.40 0.80
CA TRP A 87 10.49 -6.79 1.28
C TRP A 87 10.35 -7.35 2.69
N PHE A 88 10.54 -8.66 2.82
CA PHE A 88 10.56 -9.35 4.10
C PHE A 88 11.99 -9.52 4.58
N PHE A 89 12.30 -9.01 5.76
CA PHE A 89 13.61 -9.15 6.36
C PHE A 89 13.54 -9.11 7.88
N SER A 90 14.68 -9.30 8.52
CA SER A 90 14.82 -9.20 9.96
C SER A 90 16.07 -8.43 10.33
N PHE A 91 16.03 -7.78 11.49
CA PHE A 91 17.16 -7.07 12.07
C PHE A 91 17.04 -7.12 13.59
N ASP A 92 18.16 -6.88 14.29
CA ASP A 92 18.16 -6.86 15.74
C ASP A 92 17.63 -5.52 16.27
N GLY A 93 16.64 -5.60 17.15
CA GLY A 93 16.16 -4.45 17.92
C GLY A 93 17.24 -3.91 18.87
N ARG A 94 16.96 -2.76 19.47
CA ARG A 94 17.88 -2.09 20.41
C ARG A 94 18.23 -2.92 21.64
N ASP A 95 17.33 -3.82 22.03
CA ASP A 95 17.48 -4.76 23.14
C ASP A 95 18.09 -6.11 22.70
N GLY A 96 18.44 -6.27 21.42
CA GLY A 96 18.93 -7.51 20.82
C GLY A 96 17.83 -8.50 20.45
N THR A 97 16.55 -8.14 20.61
CA THR A 97 15.44 -8.99 20.17
C THR A 97 15.29 -8.90 18.65
N PRO A 98 15.27 -10.02 17.90
CA PRO A 98 15.06 -9.98 16.46
C PRO A 98 13.66 -9.45 16.12
N ILE A 99 13.61 -8.45 15.24
CA ILE A 99 12.38 -7.87 14.71
C ILE A 99 12.23 -8.35 13.28
N LYS A 100 11.06 -8.93 12.96
CA LYS A 100 10.67 -9.30 11.60
C LYS A 100 9.74 -8.23 11.07
N VAL A 101 9.97 -7.80 9.83
CA VAL A 101 9.15 -6.76 9.19
C VAL A 101 8.78 -7.15 7.78
N GLU A 102 7.59 -6.72 7.37
CA GLU A 102 7.23 -6.52 5.98
C GLU A 102 7.40 -5.04 5.66
N CYS A 103 8.14 -4.73 4.59
CA CYS A 103 8.40 -3.36 4.17
C CYS A 103 8.00 -3.18 2.70
N LEU A 104 7.34 -2.08 2.37
CA LEU A 104 7.04 -1.66 1.00
C LEU A 104 7.91 -0.46 0.64
N PRO A 105 9.10 -0.67 0.05
CA PRO A 105 9.95 0.43 -0.36
C PRO A 105 9.46 1.04 -1.67
N HIS A 106 9.37 2.37 -1.73
CA HIS A 106 9.07 3.08 -2.97
C HIS A 106 9.76 4.44 -3.02
N ARG A 107 9.92 5.00 -4.22
CA ARG A 107 10.54 6.30 -4.43
C ARG A 107 9.48 7.38 -4.59
N ASN A 108 9.72 8.52 -3.94
CA ASN A 108 8.98 9.75 -4.17
C ASN A 108 9.98 10.91 -4.25
N ARG A 109 10.24 11.40 -5.47
CA ARG A 109 11.25 12.44 -5.76
C ARG A 109 12.64 12.05 -5.21
N ASP A 110 13.13 12.81 -4.24
CA ASP A 110 14.44 12.66 -3.62
C ASP A 110 14.41 11.76 -2.37
N HIS A 111 13.26 11.15 -2.08
CA HIS A 111 13.07 10.25 -0.95
C HIS A 111 12.85 8.80 -1.37
N ILE A 112 13.42 7.88 -0.59
CA ILE A 112 12.98 6.50 -0.52
C ILE A 112 12.09 6.38 0.70
N ILE A 113 10.83 6.03 0.48
CA ILE A 113 9.84 5.83 1.52
C ILE A 113 9.79 4.33 1.83
N LEU A 114 9.96 4.01 3.12
CA LEU A 114 9.82 2.67 3.67
C LEU A 114 8.55 2.64 4.49
N GLU A 115 7.57 1.86 4.05
CA GLU A 115 6.32 1.61 4.79
C GLU A 115 6.41 0.23 5.44
N PHE A 116 6.40 0.18 6.76
CA PHE A 116 6.51 -1.03 7.56
C PHE A 116 5.14 -1.49 8.04
N LEU A 117 4.87 -2.79 7.90
CA LEU A 117 3.67 -3.45 8.39
C LEU A 117 4.06 -4.60 9.31
N GLU A 118 3.14 -4.99 10.19
CA GLU A 118 3.28 -6.25 10.89
C GLU A 118 3.24 -7.39 9.87
N PRO A 119 4.24 -8.28 9.84
CA PRO A 119 4.24 -9.39 8.91
C PRO A 119 3.07 -10.33 9.25
N GLU A 120 2.17 -10.57 8.31
CA GLU A 120 1.08 -11.51 8.55
C GLU A 120 1.62 -12.95 8.75
N PRO A 121 1.10 -13.73 9.73
CA PRO A 121 1.61 -15.07 10.06
C PRO A 121 1.43 -16.17 8.99
N GLY A 122 1.09 -15.84 7.75
CA GLY A 122 0.93 -16.81 6.68
C GLY A 122 1.14 -16.14 5.32
N PRO A 123 1.30 -16.93 4.24
CA PRO A 123 1.10 -16.36 2.93
C PRO A 123 -0.28 -15.72 2.93
N ALA A 124 -0.38 -14.44 2.57
CA ALA A 124 -1.68 -13.83 2.28
C ALA A 124 -2.41 -14.82 1.37
N PRO A 125 -3.53 -15.41 1.80
CA PRO A 125 -4.28 -16.26 0.91
C PRO A 125 -4.65 -15.32 -0.24
N VAL A 126 -4.32 -15.74 -1.46
CA VAL A 126 -4.71 -15.08 -2.68
C VAL A 126 -3.84 -13.90 -3.13
N TRP A 127 -2.71 -14.20 -3.80
CA TRP A 127 -2.29 -13.47 -5.03
C TRP A 127 -1.04 -14.05 -5.72
N GLU A 128 -0.36 -15.02 -5.11
CA GLU A 128 0.76 -15.70 -5.80
C GLU A 128 0.33 -16.75 -6.84
N ASP A 129 -0.95 -17.13 -6.89
CA ASP A 129 -1.39 -18.09 -7.89
C ASP A 129 -1.45 -17.42 -9.27
N GLU A 130 -0.34 -17.53 -10.00
CA GLU A 130 -0.20 -17.10 -11.40
C GLU A 130 -1.35 -17.65 -12.29
N TYR A 131 -1.96 -18.77 -11.87
CA TYR A 131 -3.15 -19.35 -12.47
C TYR A 131 -4.41 -18.51 -12.28
N LEU A 132 -4.61 -17.89 -11.11
CA LEU A 132 -5.72 -16.95 -10.89
C LEU A 132 -5.52 -15.71 -11.77
N ARG A 133 -4.30 -15.15 -11.83
CA ARG A 133 -3.97 -14.02 -12.72
C ARG A 133 -4.27 -14.32 -14.19
N ARG A 134 -3.85 -15.50 -14.69
CA ARG A 134 -4.06 -15.91 -16.08
C ARG A 134 -5.54 -16.22 -16.39
N GLY A 135 -6.27 -16.82 -15.45
CA GLY A 135 -7.72 -17.03 -15.55
C GLY A 135 -8.46 -15.70 -15.71
N PHE A 136 -8.19 -14.75 -14.80
CA PHE A 136 -8.72 -13.39 -14.84
C PHE A 136 -8.51 -12.71 -16.20
N ILE A 137 -7.26 -12.68 -16.68
CA ILE A 137 -6.90 -11.99 -17.93
C ILE A 137 -7.63 -12.62 -19.14
N SER A 138 -7.87 -13.93 -19.13
CA SER A 138 -8.56 -14.60 -20.23
C SER A 138 -10.07 -14.36 -20.28
N GLU A 139 -10.73 -14.14 -19.14
CA GLU A 139 -12.12 -13.68 -19.09
C GLU A 139 -12.26 -12.18 -19.42
N LEU A 140 -11.22 -11.38 -19.15
CA LEU A 140 -11.14 -9.92 -19.39
C LEU A 140 -11.08 -9.52 -20.88
N ILE A 141 -10.74 -10.44 -21.81
CA ILE A 141 -10.53 -10.12 -23.23
C ILE A 141 -11.72 -10.63 -24.07
N LYS A 142 -12.90 -10.03 -23.89
CA LYS A 142 -14.02 -10.16 -24.82
C LYS A 142 -14.54 -8.78 -25.23
N PRO A 143 -14.63 -8.46 -26.54
CA PRO A 143 -15.28 -7.23 -27.00
C PRO A 143 -16.75 -7.19 -26.56
N ASP A 144 -17.28 -6.00 -26.25
CA ASP A 144 -18.67 -5.73 -25.82
C ASP A 144 -19.11 -6.34 -24.46
N ALA A 145 -18.17 -6.85 -23.65
CA ALA A 145 -18.44 -7.51 -22.37
C ALA A 145 -18.25 -6.63 -21.12
N LEU A 146 -18.22 -5.29 -21.23
CA LEU A 146 -17.84 -4.39 -20.12
C LEU A 146 -18.64 -4.66 -18.83
N HIS A 147 -19.95 -4.85 -18.93
CA HIS A 147 -20.80 -5.12 -17.77
C HIS A 147 -20.58 -6.52 -17.19
N GLU A 148 -20.54 -7.55 -18.04
CA GLU A 148 -20.25 -8.93 -17.60
C GLU A 148 -18.89 -9.01 -16.89
N LEU A 149 -17.93 -8.24 -17.41
CA LEU A 149 -16.60 -8.15 -16.88
C LEU A 149 -16.53 -7.41 -15.55
N ALA A 150 -17.22 -6.28 -15.45
CA ALA A 150 -17.33 -5.52 -14.21
C ALA A 150 -18.01 -6.37 -13.12
N ASP A 151 -19.05 -7.11 -13.48
CA ASP A 151 -19.76 -8.03 -12.59
C ASP A 151 -18.88 -9.19 -12.12
N ALA A 152 -18.14 -9.83 -13.05
CA ALA A 152 -17.18 -10.88 -12.70
C ALA A 152 -16.08 -10.33 -11.78
N SER A 153 -15.54 -9.17 -12.10
CA SER A 153 -14.49 -8.52 -11.30
C SER A 153 -14.97 -8.20 -9.88
N ALA A 154 -16.16 -7.61 -9.73
CA ALA A 154 -16.73 -7.29 -8.42
C ALA A 154 -16.92 -8.55 -7.56
N ARG A 155 -17.43 -9.64 -8.15
CA ARG A 155 -17.59 -10.91 -7.45
C ARG A 155 -16.26 -11.52 -7.03
N ILE A 156 -15.32 -11.67 -7.96
CA ILE A 156 -14.05 -12.35 -7.65
C ILE A 156 -13.26 -11.53 -6.64
N ILE A 157 -13.16 -10.20 -6.79
CA ILE A 157 -12.47 -9.36 -5.80
C ILE A 157 -13.13 -9.51 -4.43
N ARG A 158 -14.47 -9.54 -4.33
CA ARG A 158 -15.17 -9.75 -3.05
C ARG A 158 -14.83 -11.11 -2.43
N ASP A 159 -14.90 -12.17 -3.21
CA ASP A 159 -14.66 -13.54 -2.73
C ASP A 159 -13.21 -13.72 -2.27
N VAL A 160 -12.27 -13.05 -2.95
CA VAL A 160 -10.85 -13.06 -2.63
C VAL A 160 -10.51 -12.21 -1.39
N THR A 161 -11.03 -10.98 -1.33
CA THR A 161 -10.70 -10.02 -0.26
C THR A 161 -11.54 -10.19 0.99
N GLY A 162 -12.68 -10.87 0.89
CA GLY A 162 -13.65 -11.00 1.98
C GLY A 162 -14.42 -9.72 2.32
N PHE A 163 -14.31 -8.65 1.51
CA PHE A 163 -15.08 -7.42 1.75
C PHE A 163 -16.59 -7.67 1.71
N ASP A 164 -17.35 -6.92 2.52
CA ASP A 164 -18.82 -7.00 2.51
C ASP A 164 -19.45 -6.47 1.22
N ARG A 165 -18.76 -5.57 0.52
CA ARG A 165 -19.24 -4.94 -0.72
C ARG A 165 -18.06 -4.54 -1.58
N VAL A 166 -18.13 -4.89 -2.87
CA VAL A 166 -17.19 -4.43 -3.91
C VAL A 166 -18.00 -3.81 -5.03
N MET A 167 -17.60 -2.62 -5.47
CA MET A 167 -18.24 -1.87 -6.56
C MET A 167 -17.23 -1.55 -7.65
N ILE A 168 -17.65 -1.65 -8.91
CA ILE A 168 -16.90 -1.10 -10.04
C ILE A 168 -17.50 0.25 -10.40
N TYR A 169 -16.72 1.30 -10.21
CA TYR A 169 -17.15 2.68 -10.44
C TYR A 169 -16.57 3.22 -11.74
N ARG A 170 -17.42 3.74 -12.62
CA ARG A 170 -17.01 4.33 -13.91
C ARG A 170 -17.24 5.83 -13.88
N PHE A 171 -16.19 6.59 -14.19
CA PHE A 171 -16.29 8.02 -14.42
C PHE A 171 -16.74 8.31 -15.86
N ALA A 172 -17.67 9.26 -16.01
CA ALA A 172 -18.02 9.88 -17.27
C ALA A 172 -17.06 11.03 -17.61
N GLU A 173 -17.18 11.58 -18.82
CA GLU A 173 -16.28 12.64 -19.33
C GLU A 173 -16.30 13.91 -18.50
N ASP A 174 -17.44 14.26 -17.90
CA ASP A 174 -17.63 15.40 -17.01
C ASP A 174 -17.31 15.08 -15.52
N LYS A 175 -16.69 13.91 -15.27
CA LYS A 175 -16.25 13.41 -13.96
C LYS A 175 -17.37 13.05 -12.98
N HIS A 176 -18.64 13.06 -13.38
CA HIS A 176 -19.63 12.29 -12.61
C HIS A 176 -19.29 10.81 -12.73
N GLY A 177 -19.79 9.99 -11.81
CA GLY A 177 -19.61 8.56 -11.97
C GLY A 177 -20.80 7.76 -11.49
N GLU A 178 -20.84 6.54 -12.00
CA GLU A 178 -21.89 5.57 -11.73
C GLU A 178 -21.27 4.22 -11.33
N VAL A 179 -21.98 3.49 -10.49
CA VAL A 179 -21.65 2.09 -10.18
C VAL A 179 -22.17 1.23 -11.32
N ILE A 180 -21.27 0.62 -12.10
CA ILE A 180 -21.62 -0.22 -13.25
C ILE A 180 -21.73 -1.72 -12.93
N ALA A 181 -21.23 -2.11 -11.75
CA ALA A 181 -21.33 -3.45 -11.18
C ALA A 181 -21.14 -3.42 -9.66
N GLU A 182 -21.79 -4.37 -8.97
CA GLU A 182 -21.75 -4.49 -7.51
C GLU A 182 -21.87 -5.95 -7.07
N SER A 183 -21.11 -6.32 -6.04
CA SER A 183 -21.26 -7.58 -5.32
C SER A 183 -21.30 -7.31 -3.81
N THR A 184 -22.28 -7.85 -3.08
CA THR A 184 -22.44 -7.61 -1.64
C THR A 184 -22.83 -8.88 -0.86
N SER A 185 -22.42 -8.95 0.41
CA SER A 185 -22.82 -9.99 1.37
C SER A 185 -24.24 -9.82 1.90
N ARG A 186 -24.84 -8.63 1.73
CA ARG A 186 -26.19 -8.34 2.22
C ARG A 186 -27.22 -8.80 1.22
N VAL A 187 -28.10 -9.71 1.64
CA VAL A 187 -29.37 -9.94 0.94
C VAL A 187 -30.23 -8.71 1.22
N LEU A 188 -30.50 -7.89 0.20
CA LEU A 188 -31.49 -6.82 0.31
C LEU A 188 -32.81 -7.48 0.74
N SER A 189 -33.27 -7.15 1.95
CA SER A 189 -34.60 -7.53 2.40
C SER A 189 -35.58 -6.59 1.72
N ASP A 190 -36.47 -7.13 0.90
CA ASP A 190 -37.60 -6.39 0.29
C ASP A 190 -38.53 -5.77 1.34
#